data_AF-A0A1W1HGW6-F1
#
_entry.id   AF-A0A1W1HGW6-F1
#
_cell.length_a   1.000
_cell.length_b   1.000
_cell.length_c   1.000
_cell.angle_alpha   90.00
_cell.angle_beta   90.00
_cell.angle_gamma   90.00
#
_symmetry.space_group_name_H-M   'P 1'
#
loop_
_entity.id
_entity.type
_entity.pdbx_description
1 polymer ?
#
loop_
_entity_poly.entity_id
_entity_poly.type
_entity_poly.pdbx_seq_one_letter_code
_entity_poly.pdbx_strand_id
1 'polypeptide(L)'
;MAGPIRKESRRLKNWRRKREELLLGLIEKHGENSVKSKQYKKELNEIEAYVKDREDWLHNRFITTQEPSTRLILVIQGKEA
;
A
#
# COMPACT_ATOMS: atom_id res chain seq x y z
N MET A 1 -4.47 6.87 22.12
CA MET A 1 -5.30 6.57 20.93
C MET A 1 -4.45 5.86 19.85
N ALA A 2 -4.22 4.54 19.93
CA ALA A 2 -3.34 3.81 18.99
C ALA A 2 -3.98 2.56 18.36
N GLY A 3 -5.27 2.29 18.63
CA GLY A 3 -5.96 1.07 18.22
C GLY A 3 -6.03 0.85 16.70
N PRO A 4 -6.47 1.85 15.90
CA PRO A 4 -6.64 1.68 14.46
C PRO A 4 -5.32 1.45 13.71
N ILE A 5 -4.27 2.20 14.04
CA ILE A 5 -2.94 2.09 13.40
C ILE A 5 -2.34 0.72 13.70
N ARG A 6 -2.35 0.29 14.96
CA ARG A 6 -1.81 -1.03 15.35
C ARG A 6 -2.54 -2.19 14.68
N LYS A 7 -3.87 -2.09 14.50
CA LYS A 7 -4.66 -3.11 13.81
C LYS A 7 -4.31 -3.18 12.32
N GLU A 8 -4.19 -2.03 11.66
CA GLU A 8 -3.84 -1.96 10.24
C GLU A 8 -2.40 -2.44 9.99
N SER A 9 -1.42 -2.03 10.80
CA SER A 9 -0.03 -2.52 10.67
C SER A 9 0.07 -4.04 10.83
N ARG A 10 -0.70 -4.62 11.77
CA ARG A 10 -0.77 -6.09 11.93
C ARG A 10 -1.39 -6.77 10.72
N ARG A 11 -2.47 -6.18 10.16
CA ARG A 11 -3.12 -6.69 8.95
C ARG A 11 -2.15 -6.67 7.77
N LEU A 12 -1.43 -5.56 7.57
CA LEU A 12 -0.46 -5.38 6.49
C LEU A 12 0.69 -6.38 6.59
N LYS A 13 1.26 -6.55 7.79
CA LYS A 13 2.31 -7.54 8.06
C LYS A 13 1.85 -8.97 7.76
N ASN A 14 0.65 -9.33 8.22
CA ASN A 14 0.09 -10.66 7.97
C ASN A 14 -0.21 -10.89 6.48
N TRP A 15 -0.72 -9.86 5.79
CA TRP A 15 -0.98 -9.92 4.36
C TRP A 15 0.30 -10.10 3.56
N ARG A 16 1.33 -9.29 3.84
CA ARG A 16 2.66 -9.39 3.22
C ARG A 16 3.21 -10.81 3.35
N ARG A 17 3.30 -11.31 4.59
CA ARG A 17 3.83 -12.66 4.87
C ARG A 17 3.11 -13.75 4.09
N LYS A 18 1.76 -13.77 4.14
CA LYS A 18 0.96 -14.79 3.43
C LYS A 18 1.18 -14.74 1.92
N ARG A 19 1.34 -13.54 1.37
CA ARG A 19 1.54 -13.35 -0.07
C ARG A 19 2.96 -13.75 -0.49
N GLU A 20 3.97 -13.42 0.30
CA GLU A 20 5.36 -13.87 0.09
C GLU A 20 5.45 -15.40 0.13
N GLU A 21 4.89 -16.04 1.17
CA GLU A 21 4.84 -17.51 1.29
C GLU A 21 4.20 -18.17 0.05
N LEU A 22 3.08 -17.61 -0.42
CA LEU A 22 2.39 -18.12 -1.61
C LEU A 22 3.24 -17.97 -2.89
N LEU A 23 3.84 -16.80 -3.11
CA LEU A 23 4.63 -16.55 -4.32
C LEU A 23 5.91 -17.37 -4.34
N LEU A 24 6.59 -17.50 -3.19
CA LEU A 24 7.79 -18.34 -3.07
C LEU A 24 7.46 -19.81 -3.34
N GLY A 25 6.38 -20.33 -2.77
CA GLY A 25 5.93 -21.71 -3.04
C GLY A 25 5.55 -21.94 -4.51
N LEU A 26 4.98 -20.93 -5.18
CA LEU A 26 4.71 -20.98 -6.62
C LEU A 26 5.99 -20.94 -7.46
N ILE A 27 6.97 -20.13 -7.09
CA ILE A 27 8.29 -20.06 -7.78
C ILE A 27 9.00 -21.40 -7.68
N GLU A 28 9.02 -22.00 -6.49
CA GLU A 28 9.62 -23.32 -6.25
C GLU A 28 8.93 -24.40 -7.09
N LYS A 29 7.58 -24.43 -7.09
CA LYS A 29 6.80 -25.41 -7.84
C LYS A 29 6.98 -25.30 -9.36
N HIS A 30 7.11 -24.08 -9.88
CA HIS A 30 7.26 -23.84 -11.32
C HIS A 30 8.73 -23.88 -11.80
N GLY A 31 9.70 -23.90 -10.89
CA GLY A 31 11.12 -23.83 -11.19
C GLY A 31 11.58 -22.41 -11.54
N GLU A 32 12.81 -22.04 -11.17
CA GLU A 32 13.29 -20.65 -11.24
C GLU A 32 13.32 -20.04 -12.64
N ASN A 33 13.49 -20.87 -13.68
CA ASN A 33 13.63 -20.41 -15.06
C ASN A 33 12.31 -20.29 -15.83
N SER A 34 11.17 -20.64 -15.20
CA SER A 34 9.88 -20.52 -15.87
C SER A 34 9.46 -19.05 -16.03
N VAL A 35 8.75 -18.75 -17.13
CA VAL A 35 8.19 -17.42 -17.38
C VAL A 35 7.28 -16.99 -16.22
N LYS A 36 6.50 -17.92 -15.66
CA LYS A 36 5.63 -17.68 -14.50
C LYS A 36 6.43 -17.31 -13.25
N SER A 37 7.54 -17.99 -12.99
CA SER A 37 8.42 -17.68 -11.86
C SER A 37 9.04 -16.29 -11.97
N LYS A 38 9.38 -15.83 -13.18
CA LYS A 38 9.81 -14.44 -13.42
C LYS A 38 8.69 -13.44 -13.10
N GLN A 39 7.46 -13.76 -13.47
CA GLN A 39 6.30 -12.94 -13.14
C GLN A 39 6.05 -12.88 -11.62
N TYR A 40 6.13 -14.02 -10.92
CA TYR A 40 5.98 -14.04 -9.45
C TYR A 40 7.11 -13.31 -8.73
N LYS A 41 8.35 -13.36 -9.25
CA LYS A 41 9.47 -12.54 -8.75
C LYS A 41 9.17 -11.03 -8.93
N LYS A 42 8.53 -10.64 -10.03
CA LYS A 42 8.05 -9.26 -10.23
C LYS A 42 6.94 -8.89 -9.23
N GLU A 43 5.96 -9.77 -9.02
CA GLU A 43 4.89 -9.56 -8.03
C GLU A 43 5.44 -9.42 -6.61
N LEU A 44 6.51 -10.14 -6.25
CA LEU A 44 7.20 -9.97 -4.96
C LEU A 44 7.72 -8.53 -4.78
N ASN A 45 8.32 -7.95 -5.81
CA ASN A 45 8.79 -6.56 -5.77
C ASN A 45 7.62 -5.56 -5.67
N GLU A 46 6.50 -5.85 -6.34
CA GLU A 46 5.30 -5.01 -6.29
C GLU A 46 4.65 -5.01 -4.89
N ILE A 47 4.76 -6.12 -4.14
CA ILE A 47 4.29 -6.20 -2.75
C ILE A 47 5.05 -5.21 -1.86
N GLU A 48 6.37 -5.11 -2.01
CA GLU A 48 7.17 -4.16 -1.21
C GLU A 48 6.77 -2.72 -1.50
N ALA A 49 6.57 -2.38 -2.78
CA ALA A 49 6.10 -1.06 -3.19
C ALA A 49 4.72 -0.75 -2.59
N TYR A 50 3.79 -1.70 -2.61
CA TYR A 50 2.45 -1.54 -2.02
C TYR A 50 2.49 -1.37 -0.51
N VAL A 51 3.33 -2.15 0.20
CA VAL A 51 3.49 -2.02 1.66
C VAL A 51 4.00 -0.63 2.02
N LYS A 52 5.02 -0.16 1.30
CA LYS A 52 5.60 1.17 1.51
C LYS A 52 4.57 2.28 1.28
N ASP A 53 3.87 2.26 0.14
CA ASP A 53 2.82 3.22 -0.16
C ASP A 53 1.72 3.24 0.92
N ARG A 54 1.37 2.06 1.45
CA ARG A 54 0.36 1.95 2.50
C ARG A 54 0.84 2.48 3.85
N GLU A 55 2.12 2.30 4.18
CA GLU A 55 2.74 2.87 5.37
C GLU A 55 2.82 4.40 5.27
N ASP A 56 3.17 4.94 4.10
CA ASP A 56 3.18 6.38 3.83
C ASP A 56 1.77 6.99 3.92
N TRP A 57 0.76 6.31 3.36
CA TRP A 57 -0.64 6.70 3.51
C TRP A 57 -1.09 6.74 4.98
N LEU A 58 -0.71 5.74 5.76
CA LEU A 58 -0.98 5.71 7.20
C LEU A 58 -0.30 6.87 7.92
N HIS A 59 0.97 7.13 7.62
CA HIS A 59 1.72 8.23 8.22
C HIS A 59 1.02 9.57 7.94
N ASN A 60 0.73 9.86 6.66
CA ASN A 60 0.07 11.09 6.24
C ASN A 60 -1.34 11.22 6.82
N ARG A 61 -2.18 10.18 6.74
CA ARG A 61 -3.58 10.24 7.20
C ARG A 61 -3.72 10.53 8.69
N PHE A 62 -2.75 10.14 9.52
CA PHE A 62 -2.84 10.30 10.97
C PHE A 62 -1.99 11.47 11.51
N ILE A 63 -0.92 11.88 10.81
CA ILE A 63 -0.07 13.02 11.23
C ILE A 63 -0.63 14.34 10.71
N THR A 64 -1.15 14.40 9.49
CA THR A 64 -1.77 15.62 8.94
C THR A 64 -3.05 16.00 9.70
N THR A 65 -3.61 15.12 10.52
CA THR A 65 -4.76 15.43 11.39
C THR A 65 -4.40 16.37 12.56
N GLN A 66 -3.12 16.53 12.91
CA GLN A 66 -2.71 17.50 13.94
C GLN A 66 -2.71 18.96 13.44
N GLU A 67 -2.57 19.18 12.13
CA GLU A 67 -2.76 20.49 11.50
C GLU A 67 -3.92 20.42 10.51
N PRO A 68 -5.16 20.71 10.93
CA PRO A 68 -6.28 20.79 10.01
C PRO A 68 -6.10 22.01 9.08
N SER A 69 -5.32 21.87 8.01
CA SER A 69 -5.28 22.84 6.93
C SER A 69 -6.50 22.61 6.03
N THR A 70 -7.64 23.11 6.50
CA THR A 70 -8.86 23.20 5.69
C THR A 70 -8.55 24.13 4.50
N ARG A 71 -8.19 23.57 3.35
CA ARG A 71 -8.11 24.34 2.10
C ARG A 71 -9.53 24.63 1.63
N LEU A 72 -10.00 25.84 1.94
CA LEU A 72 -11.18 26.44 1.32
C LEU A 72 -10.90 26.61 -0.17
N ILE A 73 -11.48 25.75 -1.01
CA ILE A 73 -11.49 25.93 -2.46
C ILE A 73 -12.70 26.80 -2.79
N LEU A 74 -12.47 28.10 -2.97
CA LEU A 74 -13.49 29.04 -3.42
C LEU A 74 -13.62 28.93 -4.95
N VAL A 75 -14.69 28.29 -5.43
CA VAL A 75 -15.00 28.26 -6.87
C VAL A 75 -15.90 29.45 -7.18
N ILE A 76 -15.32 30.54 -7.68
CA ILE A 76 -16.08 31.65 -8.26
C ILE A 76 -16.34 31.30 -9.72
N GLN A 77 -17.56 30.82 -10.02
CA GLN A 77 -18.02 30.70 -11.39
C GLN A 77 -18.40 32.10 -11.89
N GLY A 78 -17.46 32.77 -12.56
CA GLY A 78 -17.77 33.95 -13.34
C GLY A 78 -18.59 33.55 -14.57
N LYS A 79 -19.80 34.10 -14.70
CA LYS A 79 -20.44 34.18 -16.02
C LYS A 79 -20.59 35.66 -16.35
N GLU A 80 -19.70 36.11 -17.22
CA GLU A 80 -19.91 37.28 -18.05
C GLU A 80 -21.19 37.07 -18.87
N ALA A 81 -22.14 38.00 -18.73
CA ALA A 81 -23.06 38.52 -19.75
C ALA A 81 -24.09 39.43 -19.07
#